data_AF-A0A942RHK6-F1
#
_entry.id   AF-A0A942RHK6-F1
#
_cell.length_a   1.000
_cell.length_b   1.000
_cell.length_c   1.000
_cell.angle_alpha   90.00
_cell.angle_beta   90.00
_cell.angle_gamma   90.00
#
_symmetry.space_group_name_H-M   'P 1'
#
loop_
_entity.id
_entity.type
_entity.pdbx_description
1 polymer ?
#
loop_
_entity_poly.entity_id
_entity_poly.type
_entity_poly.pdbx_seq_one_letter_code
_entity_poly.pdbx_strand_id
1 'polypeptide(L)'
;MIYSVHFYYDKTNSKKTVNKFEGIVFAKSREHAGEIIRKMISDYPIEVEEPFSIIGGLDKTLEEIYNERPELNGITPEQGYIYNEFMHKNSISRYVS
;
A
#
# COMPACT_ATOMS: atom_id res chain seq x y z
N MET A 1 -5.16 12.10 -1.95
CA MET A 1 -3.72 12.37 -1.73
C MET A 1 -2.92 11.11 -2.05
N ILE A 2 -1.65 11.26 -2.41
CA ILE A 2 -0.75 10.11 -2.63
C ILE A 2 0.12 9.90 -1.40
N TYR A 3 0.22 8.65 -0.97
CA TYR A 3 1.08 8.17 0.09
C TYR A 3 2.01 7.08 -0.44
N SER A 4 3.28 7.14 -0.06
CA SER A 4 4.21 6.02 -0.17
C SER A 4 4.08 5.18 1.09
N VAL A 5 3.85 3.89 0.95
CA VAL A 5 3.72 2.95 2.07
C VAL A 5 4.84 1.93 2.02
N HIS A 6 5.53 1.80 3.13
CA HIS A 6 6.56 0.79 3.33
C HIS A 6 6.30 0.07 4.65
N PHE A 7 6.43 -1.25 4.66
CA PHE A 7 6.40 -2.04 5.88
C PHE A 7 7.26 -3.28 5.73
N TYR A 8 7.68 -3.83 6.87
CA TYR A 8 8.37 -5.10 6.93
C TYR A 8 7.40 -6.18 7.39
N TYR A 9 7.56 -7.40 6.89
CA TYR A 9 6.70 -8.52 7.25
C TYR A 9 7.45 -9.84 7.25
N ASP A 10 6.98 -10.73 8.11
CA ASP A 10 7.38 -12.13 8.18
C ASP A 10 6.24 -13.02 7.75
N LYS A 11 6.57 -14.16 7.14
CA LYS A 11 5.58 -15.21 6.91
C LYS A 11 5.32 -15.93 8.23
N THR A 12 4.05 -16.11 8.59
CA THR A 12 3.68 -16.88 9.78
C THR A 12 4.31 -18.28 9.71
N ASN A 13 4.96 -18.72 10.79
CA ASN A 13 5.68 -20.00 10.90
C ASN A 13 6.96 -20.14 10.02
N SER A 14 7.50 -19.05 9.47
CA SER A 14 8.79 -19.06 8.76
C SER A 14 9.92 -18.56 9.67
N LYS A 15 11.12 -19.16 9.54
CA LYS A 15 12.36 -18.68 10.18
C LYS A 15 13.21 -17.82 9.25
N LYS A 16 12.69 -17.47 8.06
CA LYS A 16 13.43 -16.69 7.05
C LYS A 16 13.47 -15.21 7.41
N THR A 17 14.39 -14.51 6.77
CA THR A 17 14.61 -13.06 6.89
C THR A 17 13.35 -12.26 6.59
N VAL A 18 13.16 -11.21 7.38
CA VAL A 18 12.14 -10.17 7.24
C VAL A 18 12.10 -9.63 5.81
N ASN A 19 10.92 -9.59 5.21
CA ASN A 19 10.68 -9.10 3.85
C ASN A 19 10.16 -7.66 3.90
N LYS A 20 10.36 -6.91 2.82
CA LYS A 20 9.92 -5.52 2.71
C LYS A 20 8.84 -5.39 1.65
N PHE A 21 7.78 -4.67 1.98
CA PHE A 21 6.80 -4.14 1.04
C PHE A 21 7.08 -2.66 0.78
N GLU A 22 6.94 -2.24 -0.47
CA GLU A 22 6.94 -0.84 -0.89
C GLU A 22 5.85 -0.65 -1.93
N GLY A 23 4.99 0.36 -1.75
CA GLY A 23 3.88 0.63 -2.67
C GLY A 23 3.40 2.07 -2.61
N ILE A 24 2.66 2.48 -3.63
CA ILE A 24 2.03 3.80 -3.70
C ILE A 24 0.52 3.64 -3.51
N VAL A 25 -0.04 4.42 -2.59
CA VAL A 25 -1.46 4.37 -2.21
C VAL A 25 -2.09 5.74 -2.41
N PHE A 26 -3.19 5.76 -3.12
CA PHE A 26 -4.05 6.93 -3.24
C PHE A 26 -5.17 6.84 -2.19
N ALA A 27 -5.22 7.80 -1.27
CA ALA A 27 -6.17 7.82 -0.16
C ALA A 27 -6.50 9.24 0.30
N LYS A 28 -7.64 9.41 1.00
CA LYS A 28 -8.07 10.71 1.58
C LYS A 28 -7.25 11.15 2.79
N SER A 29 -6.63 10.22 3.52
CA SER A 29 -5.76 10.51 4.67
C SER A 29 -4.69 9.44 4.83
N ARG A 30 -3.71 9.69 5.72
CA ARG A 30 -2.65 8.75 6.06
C ARG A 30 -3.21 7.48 6.70
N GLU A 31 -4.19 7.64 7.58
CA GLU A 31 -4.89 6.55 8.27
C GLU A 31 -5.66 5.70 7.26
N HIS A 32 -6.36 6.36 6.31
CA HIS A 32 -7.07 5.66 5.25
C HIS A 32 -6.12 4.85 4.35
N ALA A 33 -4.93 5.38 4.04
CA ALA A 33 -3.90 4.62 3.33
C ALA A 33 -3.50 3.34 4.09
N GLY A 34 -3.41 3.42 5.42
CA GLY A 34 -3.16 2.28 6.29
C GLY A 34 -4.29 1.25 6.26
N GLU A 35 -5.55 1.69 6.31
CA GLU A 35 -6.72 0.81 6.21
C GLU A 35 -6.77 0.03 4.89
N ILE A 36 -6.49 0.71 3.77
CA ILE A 36 -6.42 0.10 2.44
C ILE A 36 -5.36 -1.01 2.43
N ILE A 37 -4.16 -0.74 2.96
CA ILE A 37 -3.07 -1.71 3.00
C ILE A 37 -3.40 -2.88 3.93
N ARG A 38 -3.95 -2.62 5.13
CA ARG A 38 -4.40 -3.68 6.06
C ARG A 38 -5.42 -4.59 5.40
N LYS A 39 -6.38 -4.04 4.67
CA LYS A 39 -7.38 -4.83 3.92
C LYS A 39 -6.75 -5.62 2.79
N MET A 40 -5.78 -5.06 2.06
CA MET A 40 -5.08 -5.81 1.00
C MET A 40 -4.38 -7.04 1.57
N ILE A 41 -3.81 -6.92 2.77
CA ILE A 41 -2.97 -7.98 3.35
C ILE A 41 -3.67 -8.92 4.33
N SER A 42 -4.91 -8.63 4.72
CA SER A 42 -5.64 -9.42 5.73
C SER A 42 -5.77 -10.90 5.37
N ASP A 43 -5.73 -11.20 4.08
CA ASP A 43 -5.93 -12.54 3.55
C ASP A 43 -4.61 -13.33 3.40
N TYR A 44 -3.45 -12.72 3.69
CA TYR A 44 -2.16 -13.39 3.64
C TYR A 44 -1.70 -13.86 5.03
N PRO A 45 -1.11 -15.08 5.15
CA PRO A 45 -0.52 -15.55 6.39
C PRO A 45 0.85 -14.90 6.64
N ILE A 46 0.81 -13.59 6.91
CA ILE A 46 1.97 -12.77 7.27
C ILE A 46 1.74 -12.05 8.60
N GLU A 47 2.82 -11.83 9.32
CA GLU A 47 2.89 -10.92 10.47
C GLU A 47 3.60 -9.65 10.02
N VAL A 48 2.94 -8.50 10.19
CA VAL A 48 3.51 -7.21 9.78
C VAL A 48 4.07 -6.47 10.97
N GLU A 49 5.27 -5.93 10.80
CA GLU A 49 5.85 -5.00 11.76
C GLU A 49 5.10 -3.67 11.70
N GLU A 50 4.25 -3.43 12.70
CA GLU A 50 3.60 -2.15 12.91
C GLU A 50 4.52 -1.17 13.66
N PRO A 51 4.41 0.15 13.42
CA PRO A 51 3.48 0.79 12.48
C PRO A 51 3.98 0.78 11.02
N PHE A 52 3.05 0.82 10.06
CA PHE A 52 3.43 1.05 8.66
C PHE A 52 4.14 2.41 8.52
N SER A 53 5.24 2.43 7.76
CA SER A 53 5.87 3.67 7.34
C SER A 53 5.10 4.25 6.16
N ILE A 54 4.07 5.03 6.49
CA ILE A 54 3.25 5.76 5.52
C ILE A 54 3.81 7.19 5.44
N ILE A 55 4.55 7.47 4.37
CA ILE A 55 5.22 8.74 4.13
C ILE A 55 4.54 9.44 2.95
N GLY A 56 4.33 10.74 3.06
CA GLY A 56 3.66 11.53 2.04
C GLY A 56 2.27 11.99 2.49
N GLY A 57 1.45 12.36 1.51
CA GLY A 57 0.47 13.44 1.66
C GLY A 57 1.04 14.68 0.98
N LEU A 58 1.24 14.62 -0.33
CA LEU A 58 1.65 15.79 -1.10
C LEU A 58 0.63 16.91 -0.87
N ASP A 59 1.11 18.15 -0.67
CA ASP A 59 0.34 19.40 -0.85
C ASP A 59 -0.04 19.61 -2.33
N LYS A 60 -0.34 18.53 -3.05
CA LYS A 60 -0.82 18.55 -4.42
C LYS A 60 -2.32 18.34 -4.40
N THR A 61 -3.01 19.17 -5.15
CA THR A 61 -4.42 19.03 -5.47
C THR A 61 -4.68 17.71 -6.20
N LEU A 62 -5.94 17.25 -6.17
CA LEU A 62 -6.34 16.04 -6.90
C LEU A 62 -6.13 16.18 -8.41
N GLU A 63 -6.28 17.39 -8.94
CA GLU A 63 -6.06 17.69 -10.35
C GLU A 63 -4.59 17.52 -10.75
N GLU A 64 -3.66 18.03 -9.95
CA GLU A 64 -2.22 17.82 -10.18
C GLU A 64 -1.86 16.34 -10.16
N ILE A 65 -2.46 15.58 -9.24
CA ILE A 65 -2.27 14.13 -9.15
C ILE A 65 -2.78 13.43 -10.42
N TYR A 66 -3.99 13.75 -10.89
CA TYR A 66 -4.55 13.14 -12.09
C TYR A 66 -3.80 13.53 -13.37
N ASN A 67 -3.27 14.74 -13.43
CA ASN A 67 -2.43 15.18 -14.55
C ASN A 67 -1.09 14.43 -14.59
N GLU A 68 -0.47 14.19 -13.43
CA GLU A 68 0.78 13.42 -13.33
C GLU A 68 0.56 11.90 -13.52
N ARG A 69 -0.62 11.41 -13.11
CA ARG A 69 -0.98 10.00 -13.03
C ARG A 69 -2.36 9.77 -13.66
N PRO A 70 -2.50 9.91 -14.99
CA PRO A 70 -3.80 9.82 -15.66
C PRO A 70 -4.46 8.44 -15.52
N GLU A 71 -3.72 7.39 -15.16
CA GLU A 71 -4.27 6.08 -14.83
C GLU A 71 -5.13 6.08 -13.56
N LEU A 72 -5.03 7.12 -12.72
CA LEU A 72 -5.84 7.30 -11.53
C LEU A 72 -7.17 8.03 -11.83
N ASN A 73 -7.41 8.45 -13.08
CA ASN A 73 -8.66 9.12 -13.45
C ASN A 73 -9.88 8.26 -13.12
N GLY A 74 -10.82 8.83 -12.37
CA GLY A 74 -12.04 8.15 -11.93
C GLY A 74 -11.90 7.37 -10.62
N ILE A 75 -10.68 7.23 -10.07
CA ILE A 75 -10.46 6.68 -8.74
C ILE A 75 -10.51 7.84 -7.75
N THR A 76 -11.40 7.78 -6.75
CA THR A 76 -11.44 8.83 -5.72
C THR A 76 -10.63 8.44 -4.48
N PRO A 77 -10.04 9.42 -3.75
CA PRO A 77 -9.31 9.16 -2.51
C PRO A 77 -10.17 8.48 -1.42
N GLU A 78 -11.50 8.60 -1.50
CA GLU A 78 -12.47 7.99 -0.58
C GLU A 78 -12.60 6.49 -0.80
N GLN A 79 -12.48 6.02 -2.05
CA GLN A 79 -12.52 4.60 -2.38
C GLN A 79 -11.18 3.92 -2.14
N GLY A 80 -10.09 4.68 -2.29
CA GLY A 80 -8.74 4.16 -2.07
C GLY A 80 -8.24 3.31 -3.22
N TYR A 81 -6.94 3.38 -3.51
CA TYR A 81 -6.34 2.56 -4.56
C TYR A 81 -4.85 2.35 -4.33
N ILE A 82 -4.37 1.16 -4.62
CA ILE A 82 -2.94 0.83 -4.60
C ILE A 82 -2.48 0.77 -6.05
N TYR A 83 -1.54 1.64 -6.42
CA TYR A 83 -0.95 1.59 -7.74
C TYR A 83 -0.28 0.23 -7.94
N ASN A 84 -0.67 -0.46 -9.01
CA ASN A 84 -0.13 -1.78 -9.34
C ASN A 84 -0.44 -2.86 -8.29
N GLU A 85 -1.64 -2.82 -7.73
CA GLU A 85 -2.14 -3.75 -6.71
C GLU A 85 -1.83 -5.23 -7.03
N PHE A 86 -2.00 -5.66 -8.28
CA PHE A 86 -1.70 -7.04 -8.68
C PHE A 86 -0.23 -7.42 -8.49
N MET A 87 0.71 -6.56 -8.89
CA MET A 87 2.14 -6.80 -8.65
C MET A 87 2.43 -6.83 -7.15
N HIS A 88 1.84 -5.93 -6.38
CA HIS A 88 2.00 -5.87 -4.93
C HIS A 88 1.45 -7.11 -4.21
N LYS A 89 0.25 -7.57 -4.59
CA LYS A 89 -0.34 -8.83 -4.14
C LYS A 89 0.55 -10.02 -4.46
N ASN A 90 1.07 -10.10 -5.69
CA ASN A 90 1.97 -11.17 -6.10
C ASN A 90 3.32 -11.13 -5.40
N SER A 91 3.87 -9.95 -5.15
CA SER A 91 5.08 -9.82 -4.36
C SER A 91 4.85 -10.42 -2.98
N ILE A 92 3.80 -9.99 -2.28
CA ILE A 92 3.47 -10.54 -0.96
C ILE A 92 3.23 -12.05 -1.04
N SER A 93 2.42 -12.54 -1.98
CA SER A 93 2.11 -13.97 -2.09
C SER A 93 3.32 -14.84 -2.43
N ARG A 94 4.26 -14.36 -3.25
CA ARG A 94 5.50 -15.08 -3.61
C ARG A 94 6.41 -15.36 -2.43
N TYR A 95 6.48 -14.44 -1.46
CA TYR A 95 7.31 -14.64 -0.26
C TYR A 95 6.59 -15.47 0.82
N VAL A 96 5.34 -15.86 0.55
CA VAL A 96 4.45 -16.59 1.44
C VAL A 96 4.31 -18.07 1.05
N SER A 97 5.07 -18.57 0.07
CA SER A 97 5.15 -20.01 -0.27
C SER A 97 5.97 -20.81 0.73
#